data_AF-A0A8J2KB72-F1
#
_entry.id   AF-A0A8J2KB72-F1
#
_cell.length_a   1.000
_cell.length_b   1.000
_cell.length_c   1.000
_cell.angle_alpha   90.00
_cell.angle_beta   90.00
_cell.angle_gamma   90.00
#
_symmetry.space_group_name_H-M   'P 1'
#
loop_
_entity.id
_entity.type
_entity.pdbx_description
1 polymer ?
#
loop_
_entity_poly.entity_id
_entity_poly.type
_entity_poly.pdbx_seq_one_letter_code
_entity_poly.pdbx_strand_id
1 'polypeptide(L)'
;MQLFESSGNSDVEGIDTTNACYGGTAAVFNAISWVESSAWDGRLALVVAGDIAIYAKGPARPTGGAGAVAILIGPNAPLVFERGLRA
;
A
#
# COMPACT_ATOMS: atom_id res chain seq x y z
N MET A 1 -0.52 5.68 15.39
CA MET A 1 -0.47 6.27 14.03
C MET A 1 -0.19 7.76 14.14
N GLN A 2 1.09 8.17 14.22
CA GLN A 2 1.50 9.53 14.64
C GLN A 2 0.86 10.66 13.80
N LEU A 3 0.76 10.48 12.48
CA LEU A 3 0.20 11.49 11.58
C LEU A 3 -1.31 11.70 11.75
N PHE A 4 -2.02 10.78 12.40
CA PHE A 4 -3.46 10.84 12.62
C PHE A 4 -3.84 11.29 14.04
N GLU A 5 -2.87 11.50 14.93
CA GLU A 5 -3.13 11.87 16.32
C GLU A 5 -3.86 13.22 16.45
N SER A 6 -3.45 14.22 15.67
CA SER A 6 -4.03 15.57 15.73
C SER A 6 -5.49 15.64 15.25
N SER A 7 -5.91 14.71 14.39
CA SER A 7 -7.31 14.60 13.94
C SER A 7 -8.16 13.75 14.89
N GLY A 8 -7.55 13.08 15.87
CA GLY A 8 -8.23 12.13 16.76
C GLY A 8 -8.62 10.82 16.06
N ASN A 9 -8.21 10.61 14.81
CA ASN A 9 -8.56 9.41 14.05
C ASN A 9 -7.65 8.23 14.42
N SER A 10 -8.07 7.46 15.41
CA SER A 10 -7.37 6.25 15.86
C SER A 10 -8.01 4.96 15.36
N ASP A 11 -9.21 5.04 14.76
CA ASP A 11 -9.97 3.92 14.24
C ASP A 11 -9.64 3.70 12.76
N VAL A 12 -8.52 3.04 12.48
CA VAL A 12 -8.03 2.76 11.12
C VAL A 12 -7.49 1.34 11.05
N GLU A 13 -8.02 0.54 10.12
CA GLU A 13 -7.59 -0.83 9.88
C GLU A 13 -6.29 -0.91 9.06
N GLY A 14 -5.63 -2.07 9.12
CA GLY A 14 -4.45 -2.40 8.34
C GLY A 14 -3.14 -2.40 9.14
N ILE A 15 -2.19 -3.21 8.68
CA ILE A 15 -0.83 -3.38 9.21
C ILE A 15 0.12 -3.59 8.04
N ASP A 16 1.37 -3.93 8.34
CA ASP A 16 2.38 -4.23 7.33
C ASP A 16 2.12 -5.57 6.63
N THR A 17 2.45 -5.65 5.34
CA THR A 17 2.50 -6.89 4.57
C THR A 17 3.84 -6.98 3.85
N THR A 18 4.47 -8.16 3.91
CA THR A 18 5.86 -8.31 3.51
C THR A 18 6.06 -9.59 2.72
N ASN A 19 6.54 -9.43 1.49
CA ASN A 19 7.12 -10.51 0.69
C ASN A 19 8.04 -9.90 -0.38
N ALA A 20 9.30 -9.63 -0.04
CA ALA A 20 10.24 -8.91 -0.90
C ALA A 20 9.58 -7.64 -1.51
N CYS A 21 9.84 -7.38 -2.79
CA CYS A 21 9.27 -6.22 -3.51
C CYS A 21 7.73 -6.28 -3.68
N TYR A 22 7.07 -7.40 -3.37
CA TYR A 22 5.64 -7.60 -3.62
C TYR A 22 4.73 -7.04 -2.50
N GLY A 23 5.28 -6.70 -1.33
CA GLY A 23 4.49 -6.24 -0.18
C GLY A 23 3.55 -5.07 -0.53
N GLY A 24 4.03 -4.09 -1.30
CA GLY A 24 3.20 -2.96 -1.76
C GLY A 24 2.01 -3.41 -2.63
N THR A 25 2.20 -4.37 -3.53
CA THR A 25 1.12 -4.91 -4.36
C THR A 25 0.11 -5.69 -3.52
N ALA A 26 0.57 -6.49 -2.56
CA ALA A 26 -0.31 -7.18 -1.62
C ALA A 26 -1.18 -6.18 -0.82
N ALA A 27 -0.59 -5.07 -0.37
CA ALA A 27 -1.31 -4.02 0.35
C ALA A 27 -2.38 -3.36 -0.54
N VAL A 28 -2.08 -3.11 -1.82
CA VAL A 28 -3.05 -2.60 -2.80
C VAL A 28 -4.24 -3.55 -2.95
N PHE A 29 -4.00 -4.85 -3.10
CA PHE A 29 -5.09 -5.83 -3.22
C PHE A 29 -5.91 -5.96 -1.93
N ASN A 30 -5.28 -5.89 -0.76
CA ASN A 30 -5.98 -5.87 0.52
C ASN A 30 -6.88 -4.63 0.63
N ALA A 31 -6.36 -3.45 0.28
CA ALA A 31 -7.11 -2.19 0.31
C ALA A 31 -8.31 -2.20 -0.64
N ILE A 32 -8.14 -2.68 -1.89
CA ILE A 32 -9.26 -2.83 -2.84
C ILE A 32 -10.30 -3.81 -2.29
N SER A 33 -9.85 -4.95 -1.76
CA SER A 33 -10.76 -5.95 -1.18
C SER A 33 -11.52 -5.39 0.01
N TRP A 34 -10.89 -4.56 0.85
CA TRP A 34 -11.54 -3.85 1.96
C TRP A 34 -12.58 -2.85 1.45
N VAL A 35 -12.24 -2.00 0.49
CA VAL A 35 -13.18 -1.03 -0.13
C VAL A 35 -14.39 -1.73 -0.76
N GLU A 36 -14.21 -2.93 -1.33
CA GLU A 36 -15.29 -3.73 -1.92
C GLU A 36 -16.03 -4.63 -0.91
N SER A 37 -15.62 -4.66 0.36
CA SER A 37 -16.19 -5.54 1.38
C SER A 37 -17.42 -4.94 2.08
N SER A 38 -18.16 -5.79 2.79
CA SER A 38 -19.23 -5.35 3.70
C SER A 38 -18.73 -4.60 4.95
N ALA A 39 -17.43 -4.66 5.23
CA ALA A 39 -16.80 -3.94 6.35
C ALA A 39 -16.39 -2.51 5.97
N TRP A 40 -16.52 -2.13 4.70
CA TRP A 40 -16.19 -0.78 4.25
C TRP A 40 -17.11 0.26 4.90
N ASP A 41 -16.52 1.29 5.49
CA ASP A 41 -17.22 2.34 6.23
C ASP A 41 -17.40 3.65 5.43
N GLY A 42 -17.08 3.62 4.13
CA GLY A 42 -17.17 4.78 3.25
C GLY A 42 -15.90 5.65 3.19
N ARG A 43 -14.88 5.39 4.01
CA ARG A 43 -13.60 6.12 3.99
C ARG A 43 -12.67 5.63 2.87
N LEU A 44 -11.66 6.42 2.55
CA LEU A 44 -10.63 6.04 1.58
C LEU A 44 -9.61 5.10 2.24
N ALA A 45 -9.08 4.16 1.46
CA ALA A 45 -7.91 3.38 1.87
C ALA A 45 -6.62 4.09 1.43
N LEU A 46 -5.60 4.06 2.28
CA LEU A 46 -4.27 4.62 2.00
C LEU A 46 -3.23 3.50 2.06
N VAL A 47 -2.59 3.22 0.93
CA VAL A 47 -1.47 2.26 0.86
C VAL A 47 -0.16 3.02 0.75
N VAL A 48 0.85 2.59 1.49
CA VAL A 48 2.22 3.10 1.38
C VAL A 48 3.14 1.94 1.05
N ALA A 49 3.85 2.04 -0.07
CA ALA A 49 4.93 1.14 -0.44
C ALA A 49 6.24 1.91 -0.35
N GLY A 50 7.14 1.51 0.54
CA GLY A 50 8.44 2.16 0.73
C GLY A 50 9.53 1.15 1.03
N ASP A 51 10.72 1.40 0.49
CA ASP A 51 11.87 0.50 0.67
C ASP A 51 13.20 1.27 0.60
N ILE A 52 14.22 0.70 1.22
CA ILE A 52 15.62 1.10 1.15
C ILE A 52 16.43 -0.14 0.77
N ALA A 53 16.70 -0.31 -0.53
CA ALA A 53 17.46 -1.42 -1.06
C ALA A 53 18.97 -1.13 -0.96
N ILE A 54 19.61 -1.63 0.10
CA ILE A 54 21.05 -1.50 0.35
C ILE A 54 21.73 -2.85 0.22
N TYR A 55 22.84 -2.89 -0.52
CA TYR A 55 23.65 -4.09 -0.73
C TYR A 55 25.09 -3.91 -0.27
N ALA A 56 25.70 -5.02 0.16
CA ALA A 56 27.13 -5.08 0.51
C ALA A 56 28.05 -4.80 -0.70
N LYS A 57 29.37 -4.84 -0.51
CA LYS A 57 30.32 -4.68 -1.63
C LYS A 57 30.17 -5.83 -2.61
N GLY A 58 29.97 -5.52 -3.89
CA GLY A 58 29.80 -6.52 -4.93
C GLY A 58 29.02 -5.98 -6.13
N PRO A 59 28.71 -6.85 -7.11
CA PRO A 59 28.07 -6.47 -8.36
C PRO A 59 26.62 -6.00 -8.20
N ALA A 60 25.93 -6.33 -7.09
CA ALA A 60 24.57 -5.86 -6.81
C ALA A 60 24.52 -4.42 -6.25
N ARG A 61 25.64 -3.86 -5.79
CA ARG A 61 25.65 -2.52 -5.18
C ARG A 61 25.08 -1.43 -6.09
N PRO A 62 25.38 -1.39 -7.40
CA PRO A 62 24.80 -0.39 -8.30
C PRO A 62 23.29 -0.53 -8.53
N THR A 63 22.67 -1.63 -8.10
CA THR A 63 21.22 -1.87 -8.24
C THR A 63 20.42 -1.51 -7.00
N GLY A 64 21.03 -0.80 -6.03
CA GLY A 64 20.34 -0.25 -4.86
C GLY A 64 19.49 0.97 -5.19
N GLY A 65 18.77 1.46 -4.19
CA GLY A 65 17.89 2.63 -4.31
C GLY A 65 17.01 2.79 -3.08
N ALA A 66 16.32 3.91 -2.99
CA ALA A 66 15.35 4.15 -1.92
C ALA A 66 14.20 5.00 -2.46
N GLY A 67 12.99 4.75 -1.96
CA GLY A 67 11.81 5.50 -2.35
C GLY A 67 10.57 5.07 -1.60
N ALA A 68 9.54 5.92 -1.63
CA ALA A 68 8.22 5.61 -1.10
C ALA A 68 7.14 6.18 -2.02
N VAL A 69 6.03 5.45 -2.15
CA VAL A 69 4.85 5.85 -2.93
C VAL A 69 3.62 5.66 -2.04
N ALA A 70 2.79 6.70 -1.95
CA ALA A 70 1.49 6.65 -1.30
C ALA A 70 0.38 6.61 -2.36
N ILE A 71 -0.56 5.68 -2.21
CA ILE A 71 -1.65 5.41 -3.17
C ILE A 71 -2.97 5.52 -2.40
N LEU A 72 -3.83 6.42 -2.84
CA LEU A 72 -5.18 6.60 -2.29
C LEU A 72 -6.18 5.80 -3.12
N ILE A 73 -7.00 4.96 -2.47
CA ILE A 73 -7.90 4.02 -3.10
C ILE A 73 -9.33 4.27 -2.63
N GLY A 74 -10.27 4.32 -3.58
CA GLY A 74 -11.69 4.54 -3.34
C GLY A 74 -12.53 4.41 -4.62
N PRO A 75 -13.85 4.57 -4.54
CA PRO A 75 -14.74 4.49 -5.69
C PRO A 75 -14.52 5.65 -6.67
N ASN A 76 -14.94 5.45 -7.93
CA ASN A 76 -14.87 6.46 -9.01
C ASN A 76 -13.43 6.97 -9.29
N ALA A 77 -12.45 6.09 -9.14
CA ALA A 77 -11.05 6.42 -9.40
C ALA A 77 -10.77 6.66 -10.90
N PRO A 78 -9.83 7.55 -11.26
CA PRO A 78 -9.41 7.75 -12.64
C PRO A 78 -8.56 6.59 -13.19
N LEU A 79 -7.98 5.78 -12.30
CA LEU A 79 -7.26 4.55 -12.61
C LEU A 79 -8.01 3.39 -11.98
N VAL A 80 -8.79 2.67 -12.78
CA VAL A 80 -9.70 1.63 -12.31
C VAL A 80 -9.04 0.25 -12.45
N PHE A 81 -9.11 -0.57 -11.40
CA PHE A 81 -8.70 -1.97 -11.47
C PHE A 81 -9.72 -2.78 -12.29
N GLU A 82 -9.23 -3.52 -13.28
CA GLU A 82 -10.06 -4.44 -14.05
C GLU A 82 -10.40 -5.69 -13.22
N ARG A 83 -11.69 -5.92 -12.98
CA ARG A 83 -12.17 -7.07 -12.22
C ARG A 83 -12.08 -8.35 -13.06
N GLY A 84 -11.74 -9.46 -12.40
CA GLY A 84 -11.69 -10.78 -13.04
C GLY A 84 -10.46 -11.03 -13.92
N LEU A 85 -9.63 -10.02 -14.17
CA LEU A 85 -8.37 -10.14 -14.88
C LEU A 85 -7.23 -10.41 -13.88
N ARG A 86 -7.23 -11.58 -13.25
CA ARG A 86 -6.11 -12.03 -12.39
C ARG A 86 -5.12 -12.83 -13.26
N ALA A 87 -3.83 -12.48 -13.16
CA ALA A 87 -2.74 -13.30 -13.71
C ALA A 87 -2.49 -14.54 -12.84
#